data_AF-A0A7K0TBH2-F1
#
_entry.id   AF-A0A7K0TBH2-F1
#
_cell.length_a   1.000
_cell.length_b   1.000
_cell.length_c   1.000
_cell.angle_alpha   90.00
_cell.angle_beta   90.00
_cell.angle_gamma   90.00
#
_symmetry.space_group_name_H-M   'P 1'
#
loop_
_entity.id
_entity.type
_entity.pdbx_description
1 polymer ?
#
loop_
_entity_poly.entity_id
_entity_poly.type
_entity_poly.pdbx_seq_one_letter_code
_entity_poly.pdbx_strand_id
1 'polypeptide(L)'
;VMPSGSAFDHMPHPNDSQVRLRELDTETCVAKSFRGTATDELSRKKVQELRTSASKAKIALSDETRICRFDPPFKPGFLQYNEIVIPIHLRE
;
A
#
# COMPACT_ATOMS: atom_id res chain seq x y z
N VAL A 1 -3.30 -5.76 7.68
CA VAL A 1 -2.74 -7.08 7.30
C VAL A 1 -2.98 -8.05 8.42
N MET A 2 -3.17 -9.34 8.13
CA MET A 2 -3.29 -10.38 9.15
C MET A 2 -1.88 -10.83 9.61
N PRO A 3 -1.73 -11.35 10.84
CA PRO A 3 -0.46 -11.87 11.33
C PRO A 3 0.00 -13.10 10.52
N SER A 4 1.28 -13.44 10.63
CA SER A 4 1.84 -14.61 9.96
C SER A 4 1.16 -15.89 10.42
N GLY A 5 0.91 -16.82 9.48
CA GLY A 5 0.26 -18.10 9.76
C GLY A 5 -1.27 -18.06 9.74
N SER A 6 -1.88 -16.88 9.53
CA SER A 6 -3.30 -16.79 9.22
C SER A 6 -3.57 -17.30 7.81
N ALA A 7 -4.37 -18.36 7.70
CA ALA A 7 -4.90 -18.86 6.43
C ALA A 7 -6.37 -18.46 6.29
N PHE A 8 -6.82 -18.20 5.06
CA PHE A 8 -8.16 -17.66 4.80
C PHE A 8 -9.28 -18.54 5.35
N ASP A 9 -9.12 -19.86 5.25
CA ASP A 9 -10.05 -20.89 5.74
C ASP A 9 -10.20 -20.92 7.26
N HIS A 10 -9.15 -20.54 8.00
CA HIS A 10 -9.15 -20.50 9.46
C HIS A 10 -9.54 -19.14 10.05
N MET A 11 -9.79 -18.13 9.19
CA MET A 11 -10.16 -16.81 9.66
C MET A 11 -11.64 -16.74 10.09
N PRO A 12 -11.94 -16.09 11.24
CA PRO A 12 -13.33 -15.89 11.63
C PRO A 12 -14.08 -15.04 10.62
N HIS A 13 -15.34 -15.39 10.38
CA HIS A 13 -16.20 -14.57 9.54
C HIS A 13 -16.40 -13.19 10.18
N PRO A 14 -16.29 -12.11 9.38
CA PRO A 14 -16.58 -10.77 9.89
C PRO A 14 -18.03 -10.66 10.37
N ASN A 15 -18.23 -10.08 11.55
CA ASN A 15 -19.57 -9.81 12.10
C ASN A 15 -20.31 -8.71 11.33
N ASP A 16 -19.57 -7.90 10.57
CA ASP A 16 -20.11 -6.80 9.76
C ASP A 16 -20.11 -7.18 8.27
N SER A 17 -21.29 -7.10 7.66
CA SER A 17 -21.52 -7.35 6.23
C SER A 17 -20.82 -6.37 5.28
N GLN A 18 -20.20 -5.29 5.76
CA GLN A 18 -19.36 -4.41 4.94
C GLN A 18 -17.90 -4.87 4.88
N VAL A 19 -17.49 -5.74 5.80
CA VAL A 19 -16.12 -6.26 5.87
C VAL A 19 -16.03 -7.55 5.05
N ARG A 20 -15.05 -7.61 4.15
CA ARG A 20 -14.72 -8.80 3.37
C ARG A 20 -13.26 -9.16 3.58
N LEU A 21 -13.01 -10.42 3.87
CA LEU A 21 -11.66 -10.96 3.80
C LEU A 21 -11.29 -11.12 2.33
N ARG A 22 -10.04 -10.76 2.01
CA ARG A 22 -9.47 -10.93 0.67
C ARG A 22 -8.12 -11.62 0.84
N GLU A 23 -7.97 -12.74 0.16
CA GLU A 23 -6.68 -13.38 -0.02
C GLU A 23 -5.90 -12.63 -1.10
N LEU A 24 -4.61 -12.43 -0.85
CA LEU A 24 -3.69 -11.74 -1.73
C LEU A 24 -2.50 -12.65 -1.95
N ASP A 25 -2.21 -12.96 -3.21
CA ASP A 25 -1.02 -13.71 -3.58
C ASP A 25 0.26 -12.91 -3.29
N THR A 26 1.40 -13.60 -3.37
CA THR A 26 2.69 -12.93 -3.27
C THR A 26 2.89 -12.02 -4.46
N GLU A 27 3.08 -10.73 -4.20
CA GLU A 27 3.27 -9.71 -5.22
C GLU A 27 4.63 -9.02 -5.06
N THR A 28 5.29 -8.74 -6.17
CA THR A 28 6.43 -7.82 -6.17
C THR A 28 5.90 -6.39 -6.33
N CYS A 29 6.39 -5.47 -5.50
CA CYS A 29 5.94 -4.09 -5.50
C CYS A 29 7.13 -3.12 -5.50
N VAL A 30 6.92 -1.92 -6.06
CA VAL A 30 7.79 -0.78 -5.80
C VAL A 30 7.21 0.06 -4.67
N ALA A 31 8.08 0.56 -3.79
CA ALA A 31 7.70 1.37 -2.65
C ALA A 31 8.42 2.71 -2.63
N LYS A 32 7.75 3.74 -2.14
CA LYS A 32 8.35 5.04 -1.84
C LYS A 32 7.89 5.54 -0.48
N SER A 33 8.83 5.64 0.45
CA SER A 33 8.60 6.23 1.76
C SER A 33 8.53 7.75 1.70
N PHE A 34 7.67 8.34 2.54
CA PHE A 34 7.58 9.78 2.75
C PHE A 34 7.19 10.11 4.18
N ARG A 35 7.46 11.36 4.59
CA ARG A 35 7.04 11.92 5.87
C ARG A 35 5.91 12.93 5.67
N GLY A 36 5.06 13.07 6.68
CA GLY A 36 3.92 13.98 6.65
C GLY A 36 2.59 13.24 6.70
N THR A 37 1.51 13.95 7.05
CA THR A 37 0.15 13.42 7.03
C THR A 37 -0.19 12.99 5.60
N ALA A 38 -0.66 11.75 5.42
CA ALA A 38 -1.06 11.21 4.13
C ALA A 38 -2.39 11.83 3.63
N THR A 39 -2.39 13.13 3.37
CA THR A 39 -3.49 13.83 2.69
C THR A 39 -3.59 13.38 1.24
N ASP A 40 -4.76 13.53 0.62
CA ASP A 40 -4.97 13.10 -0.77
C ASP A 40 -4.02 13.82 -1.73
N GLU A 41 -3.78 15.11 -1.52
CA GLU A 41 -2.86 15.90 -2.34
C GLU A 41 -1.41 15.42 -2.23
N LEU A 42 -0.91 15.22 -1.00
CA LEU A 42 0.44 14.75 -0.78
C LEU A 42 0.62 13.33 -1.34
N SER A 43 -0.37 12.47 -1.09
CA SER A 43 -0.36 11.08 -1.57
C SER A 43 -0.33 11.04 -3.11
N ARG A 44 -1.20 11.81 -3.79
CA ARG A 44 -1.21 11.92 -5.26
C ARG A 44 0.12 12.41 -5.81
N LYS A 45 0.74 13.41 -5.17
CA LYS A 45 2.07 13.89 -5.55
C LYS A 45 3.12 12.78 -5.44
N LYS A 46 3.12 12.02 -4.34
CA LYS A 46 4.07 10.92 -4.12
C LYS A 46 3.85 9.74 -5.06
N VAL A 47 2.60 9.44 -5.41
CA VAL A 47 2.25 8.46 -6.44
C VAL A 47 2.83 8.87 -7.79
N GLN A 48 2.65 10.13 -8.20
CA GLN A 48 3.17 10.61 -9.47
C GLN A 48 4.71 10.57 -9.51
N GLU A 49 5.37 10.96 -8.41
CA GLU A 49 6.83 10.84 -8.28
C GLU A 49 7.30 9.39 -8.41
N LEU A 50 6.61 8.43 -7.78
CA LEU A 50 6.93 7.00 -7.85
C LEU A 50 6.72 6.45 -9.27
N ARG A 51 5.58 6.74 -9.91
CA ARG A 51 5.29 6.30 -11.29
C ARG A 51 6.29 6.87 -12.29
N THR A 52 6.68 8.14 -12.14
CA THR A 52 7.71 8.76 -12.98
C THR A 52 9.07 8.08 -12.80
N SER A 53 9.43 7.74 -11.56
CA SER A 53 10.71 7.07 -11.26
C SER A 53 10.73 5.64 -11.81
N ALA A 54 9.63 4.91 -11.68
CA ALA A 54 9.48 3.56 -12.22
C ALA A 54 9.54 3.54 -13.75
N SER A 55 8.90 4.51 -14.42
CA SER A 55 8.97 4.67 -15.88
C SER A 55 10.41 4.89 -16.37
N LYS A 56 11.18 5.74 -15.67
CA LYS A 56 12.62 5.94 -15.95
C LYS A 56 13.43 4.64 -15.78
N ALA A 57 13.07 3.82 -14.80
CA ALA A 57 13.67 2.50 -14.55
C ALA A 57 13.12 1.39 -15.47
N LYS A 58 12.19 1.69 -16.39
CA LYS A 58 11.51 0.73 -17.27
C LYS A 58 10.74 -0.37 -16.52
N ILE A 59 10.24 -0.06 -15.32
CA ILE A 59 9.41 -0.97 -14.52
C ILE A 59 7.94 -0.72 -14.86
N ALA A 60 7.23 -1.76 -15.29
CA ALA A 60 5.80 -1.70 -15.56
C ALA A 60 5.03 -1.81 -14.23
N LEU A 61 4.22 -0.80 -13.92
CA LEU A 61 3.43 -0.71 -12.70
C LEU A 61 1.96 -1.02 -12.97
N SER A 62 1.29 -1.63 -12.01
CA SER A 62 -0.16 -1.79 -12.03
C SER A 62 -0.90 -0.46 -11.85
N ASP A 63 -2.20 -0.47 -12.14
CA ASP A 63 -3.10 0.65 -11.83
C ASP A 63 -3.43 0.75 -10.34
N GLU A 64 -3.30 -0.34 -9.58
CA GLU A 64 -3.48 -0.32 -8.13
C GLU A 64 -2.47 0.62 -7.45
N THR A 65 -2.90 1.29 -6.39
CA THR A 65 -2.03 2.12 -5.56
C THR A 65 -2.44 1.97 -4.10
N ARG A 66 -1.47 1.58 -3.26
CA ARG A 66 -1.68 1.35 -1.84
C ARG A 66 -0.97 2.43 -1.04
N ILE A 67 -1.67 3.00 -0.06
CA ILE A 67 -1.11 3.95 0.90
C ILE A 67 -0.95 3.21 2.24
N CYS A 68 0.29 2.89 2.59
CA CYS A 68 0.62 2.21 3.84
C CYS A 68 0.91 3.25 4.93
N ARG A 69 0.05 3.29 5.95
CA ARG A 69 0.17 4.18 7.12
C ARG A 69 0.57 3.33 8.32
N PHE A 70 1.77 3.58 8.84
CA PHE A 70 2.33 2.77 9.92
C PHE A 70 2.15 3.42 11.30
N ASP A 71 2.17 4.75 11.33
CA ASP A 71 2.07 5.50 12.56
C ASP A 71 0.61 5.71 12.99
N PRO A 72 0.36 5.80 14.31
CA PRO A 72 -0.98 6.02 14.84
C PRO A 72 -1.47 7.45 14.58
N PRO A 73 -2.81 7.68 14.59
CA PRO A 73 -3.39 8.97 14.24
C PRO A 73 -3.03 10.13 15.18
N PHE A 74 -2.62 9.83 16.43
CA PHE A 74 -2.23 10.85 17.41
C PHE A 74 -0.79 11.38 17.24
N LYS A 75 0.05 10.73 16.43
CA LYS A 75 1.43 11.20 16.17
C LYS A 75 1.38 12.48 15.34
N PRO A 76 2.17 13.53 15.69
CA PRO A 76 2.21 14.76 14.90
C PRO A 76 2.49 14.47 13.43
N GLY A 77 1.68 15.03 12.54
CA GLY A 77 1.63 14.69 11.12
C GLY A 77 2.98 14.72 10.40
N PHE A 78 3.80 15.72 10.68
CA PHE A 78 5.14 15.87 10.08
C PHE A 78 6.13 14.75 10.48
N LEU A 79 5.87 14.02 11.57
CA LEU A 79 6.66 12.88 12.02
C LEU A 79 6.11 11.54 11.52
N GLN A 80 4.91 11.51 10.94
CA GLN A 80 4.29 10.29 10.43
C GLN A 80 5.11 9.73 9.26
N TYR A 81 5.36 8.43 9.30
CA TYR A 81 6.00 7.64 8.29
C TYR A 81 4.94 6.90 7.48
N ASN A 82 4.97 7.13 6.18
CA ASN A 82 4.02 6.56 5.24
C ASN A 82 4.76 6.05 4.01
N GLU A 83 4.16 5.07 3.33
CA GLU A 83 4.67 4.56 2.06
C GLU A 83 3.58 4.56 1.01
N ILE A 84 3.95 4.88 -0.23
CA ILE A 84 3.17 4.52 -1.41
C ILE A 84 3.76 3.23 -1.96
N VAL A 85 2.91 2.21 -2.11
CA VAL A 85 3.28 0.89 -2.64
C VAL A 85 2.44 0.61 -3.89
N ILE A 86 3.10 0.26 -4.99
CA ILE A 86 2.45 -0.05 -6.27
C ILE A 86 2.97 -1.41 -6.75
N PRO A 87 2.09 -2.41 -6.96
CA PRO A 87 2.47 -3.69 -7.57
C PRO A 87 3.09 -3.50 -8.96
N ILE A 88 4.05 -4.35 -9.30
CA ILE A 88 4.60 -4.39 -10.65
C ILE A 88 3.85 -5.44 -11.48
N HIS A 89 3.70 -5.20 -12.77
CA HIS A 89 3.34 -6.27 -13.68
C HIS A 89 4.57 -7.16 -13.85
N LEU A 90 4.53 -8.37 -13.27
CA LEU A 90 5.50 -9.39 -13.62
C LEU A 90 5.26 -9.72 -15.09
N ARG A 91 6.21 -9.37 -15.96
CA ARG A 91 6.23 -9.94 -17.31
C ARG A 91 6.67 -11.39 -17.13
N GLU A 92 5.76 -12.32 -17.38
CA GLU A 92 6.13 -13.71 -17.71
C GLU A 92 6.85 -13.74 -19.06
#